data_AF-A0A4P9W7L2-F1
#
_entry.id   AF-A0A4P9W7L2-F1
#
_cell.length_a   1.000
_cell.length_b   1.000
_cell.length_c   1.000
_cell.angle_alpha   90.00
_cell.angle_beta   90.00
_cell.angle_gamma   90.00
#
_symmetry.space_group_name_H-M   'P 1'
#
loop_
_entity.id
_entity.type
_entity.pdbx_description
1 polymer ?
#
loop_
_entity_poly.entity_id
_entity_poly.type
_entity_poly.pdbx_seq_one_letter_code
_entity_poly.pdbx_strand_id
1 'polypeptide(L)'
;MHLIKVLAMALLAPSVLANFGFQYSEQKRVRTQKRLKLEDIRAKNPTPRVDIMEPQYYKQAVSHFDASTHGTFKQLYFVNPAYYKPGGPIILYIAGEGPLSPDGSDIDAGVIFNDIAQQNSGLLVVLEHRYYGVSIPVPDFTTPNLRYLTIEEAVEDFNTFAQNVPLLVDINGKK
;
A
#
# COMPACT_ATOMS: atom_id res chain seq x y z
N MET A 1 -37.12 -14.59 -25.36
CA MET A 1 -37.06 -13.30 -24.64
C MET A 1 -35.64 -13.11 -24.13
N HIS A 2 -34.78 -12.52 -24.97
CA HIS A 2 -34.15 -11.20 -24.72
C HIS A 2 -33.20 -11.25 -23.51
N LEU A 3 -31.92 -11.61 -23.68
CA LEU A 3 -30.87 -10.73 -24.22
C LEU A 3 -30.97 -9.30 -23.65
N ILE A 4 -30.70 -9.15 -22.35
CA ILE A 4 -30.57 -7.84 -21.69
C ILE A 4 -29.16 -7.31 -21.96
N LYS A 5 -29.02 -6.77 -23.18
CA LYS A 5 -28.29 -5.56 -23.57
C LYS A 5 -27.08 -5.12 -22.72
N VAL A 6 -25.90 -5.65 -23.08
CA VAL A 6 -24.74 -4.78 -23.33
C VAL A 6 -25.05 -4.00 -24.60
N LEU A 7 -25.78 -2.88 -24.51
CA LEU A 7 -25.83 -1.84 -25.55
C LEU A 7 -26.59 -0.62 -25.04
N ALA A 8 -25.92 0.23 -24.27
CA ALA A 8 -26.27 1.65 -24.22
C ALA A 8 -25.27 2.42 -25.10
N MET A 9 -25.11 2.01 -26.38
CA MET A 9 -24.71 2.96 -27.40
C MET A 9 -25.96 3.78 -27.72
N ALA A 10 -26.16 4.84 -26.94
CA ALA A 10 -26.91 5.98 -27.42
C ALA A 10 -26.33 6.38 -28.78
N LEU A 11 -27.18 6.74 -29.73
CA LEU A 11 -26.80 7.48 -30.94
C LEU A 11 -26.17 8.81 -30.52
N LEU A 12 -24.94 8.75 -30.03
CA LEU A 12 -24.09 9.91 -29.85
C LEU A 12 -23.76 10.38 -31.25
N ALA A 13 -24.17 11.60 -31.59
CA ALA A 13 -23.73 12.24 -32.83
C ALA A 13 -22.20 12.06 -32.97
N PRO A 14 -21.65 11.90 -34.18
CA PRO A 14 -20.22 11.69 -34.40
C PRO A 14 -19.32 12.68 -33.64
N SER A 15 -19.82 13.90 -33.42
CA SER A 15 -19.20 14.95 -32.62
C SER A 15 -18.99 14.59 -31.14
N VAL A 16 -19.91 13.85 -30.51
CA VAL A 16 -19.78 13.45 -29.10
C VAL A 16 -18.78 12.31 -28.95
N LEU A 17 -18.77 11.33 -29.86
CA LEU A 17 -17.73 10.28 -29.87
C LEU A 17 -16.34 10.87 -30.14
N ALA A 18 -16.24 11.84 -31.05
CA ALA A 18 -14.99 12.57 -31.31
C ALA A 18 -14.52 13.35 -30.08
N ASN A 19 -15.44 14.02 -29.36
CA ASN A 19 -15.11 14.72 -28.11
C ASN A 19 -14.67 13.76 -26.99
N PHE A 20 -15.30 12.60 -26.85
CA PHE A 20 -14.84 11.57 -25.91
C PHE A 20 -13.46 11.02 -26.30
N GLY A 21 -13.23 10.74 -27.59
CA GLY A 21 -11.92 10.29 -28.08
C GLY A 21 -10.82 11.33 -27.88
N PHE A 22 -11.12 12.61 -28.14
CA PHE A 22 -10.21 13.73 -27.91
C PHE A 22 -9.95 13.99 -26.43
N GLN A 23 -11.00 13.99 -25.61
CA GLN A 23 -10.86 14.17 -24.15
C GLN A 23 -10.07 13.01 -23.52
N TYR A 24 -10.31 11.78 -23.98
CA TYR A 24 -9.56 10.62 -23.54
C TYR A 24 -8.09 10.66 -23.99
N SER A 25 -7.80 11.10 -25.22
CA SER A 25 -6.43 11.21 -25.73
C SER A 25 -5.64 12.34 -25.04
N GLU A 26 -6.28 13.48 -24.75
CA GLU A 26 -5.67 14.56 -23.97
C GLU A 26 -5.43 14.13 -22.51
N GLN A 27 -6.37 13.43 -21.88
CA GLN A 27 -6.14 12.85 -20.55
C GLN A 27 -4.96 11.87 -20.55
N LYS A 28 -4.82 11.04 -21.59
CA LYS A 28 -3.64 10.17 -21.74
C LYS A 28 -2.35 10.98 -21.93
N ARG A 29 -2.33 12.01 -22.78
CA ARG A 29 -1.15 12.88 -22.98
C ARG A 29 -0.72 13.55 -21.68
N VAL A 30 -1.66 14.14 -20.94
CA VAL A 30 -1.38 14.83 -19.66
C VAL A 30 -0.83 13.83 -18.64
N ARG A 31 -1.40 12.63 -18.54
CA ARG A 31 -0.88 11.56 -17.66
C ARG A 31 0.54 11.15 -18.03
N THR A 32 0.81 10.95 -19.33
CA THR A 32 2.14 10.57 -19.82
C THR A 32 3.16 11.69 -19.55
N GLN A 33 2.83 12.95 -19.82
CA GLN A 33 3.72 14.08 -19.52
C GLN A 33 3.99 14.22 -18.01
N LYS A 34 2.96 14.04 -17.17
CA LYS A 34 3.12 14.08 -15.72
C LYS A 34 4.05 12.96 -15.23
N ARG A 35 3.91 11.75 -15.78
CA ARG A 35 4.78 10.61 -15.49
C ARG A 35 6.23 10.88 -15.92
N LEU A 36 6.45 11.35 -17.15
CA LEU A 36 7.80 11.67 -17.65
C LEU A 36 8.48 12.72 -16.77
N LYS A 37 7.75 13.75 -16.33
CA LYS A 37 8.28 14.78 -15.42
C LYS A 37 8.64 14.19 -14.04
N LEU A 38 7.86 13.24 -13.52
CA LEU A 38 8.15 12.55 -12.27
C LEU A 38 9.40 11.66 -12.38
N GLU A 39 9.54 10.95 -13.49
CA GLU A 39 10.74 10.13 -13.79
C GLU A 39 12.01 11.01 -13.86
N ASP A 40 11.91 12.18 -14.48
CA ASP A 40 13.02 13.15 -14.60
C ASP A 40 13.44 13.75 -13.24
N ILE A 41 12.47 14.02 -12.37
CA ILE A 41 12.71 14.47 -10.98
C ILE A 41 13.40 13.36 -10.18
N ARG A 42 12.95 12.10 -10.32
CA ARG A 42 13.54 10.94 -9.65
C ARG A 42 14.98 10.68 -10.09
N ALA A 43 15.28 10.87 -11.38
CA ALA A 43 16.63 10.72 -11.90
C ALA A 43 17.60 11.78 -11.32
N LYS A 44 17.11 12.99 -11.03
CA LYS A 44 17.91 14.08 -10.45
C LYS A 44 18.12 13.95 -8.94
N ASN A 45 17.14 13.37 -8.24
CA ASN A 45 17.18 13.14 -6.79
C ASN A 45 17.04 11.64 -6.51
N PRO A 46 18.09 10.84 -6.72
CA PRO A 46 18.04 9.43 -6.39
C PRO A 46 17.84 9.29 -4.89
N THR A 47 16.73 8.68 -4.48
CA THR A 47 16.65 8.10 -3.14
C THR A 47 17.80 7.10 -3.00
N PRO A 48 18.50 7.04 -1.85
CA PRO A 48 19.42 5.94 -1.60
C PRO A 48 18.62 4.66 -1.84
N ARG A 49 19.03 3.86 -2.83
CA ARG A 49 18.42 2.55 -3.05
C ARG A 49 18.67 1.79 -1.78
N VAL A 50 17.60 1.48 -1.05
CA VAL A 50 17.71 0.49 -0.01
C VAL A 50 17.94 -0.82 -0.74
N ASP A 51 18.97 -1.57 -0.33
CA ASP A 51 19.10 -2.97 -0.72
C ASP A 51 17.80 -3.72 -0.39
N ILE A 52 17.66 -4.91 -0.99
CA ILE A 52 16.54 -5.83 -0.73
C ILE A 52 16.17 -5.80 0.75
N MET A 53 14.93 -5.42 1.03
CA MET A 53 14.50 -5.22 2.41
C MET A 53 14.04 -6.54 3.00
N GLU A 54 14.50 -6.83 4.22
CA GLU A 54 14.11 -8.09 4.87
C GLU A 54 12.64 -8.01 5.32
N PRO A 55 11.79 -8.98 4.92
CA PRO A 55 10.40 -9.01 5.33
C PRO A 55 10.28 -9.29 6.82
N GLN A 56 9.47 -8.49 7.52
CA GLN A 56 9.14 -8.69 8.92
C GLN A 56 7.66 -9.01 9.09
N TYR A 57 7.31 -9.64 10.21
CA TYR A 57 5.94 -10.12 10.45
C TYR A 57 5.46 -9.73 11.83
N TYR A 58 4.36 -9.00 11.87
CA TYR A 58 3.65 -8.68 13.09
C TYR A 58 2.57 -9.73 13.35
N LYS A 59 2.43 -10.17 14.60
CA LYS A 59 1.41 -11.15 14.99
C LYS A 59 0.11 -10.41 15.27
N GLN A 60 -0.83 -10.47 14.33
CA GLN A 60 -2.08 -9.73 14.36
C GLN A 60 -3.27 -10.63 14.71
N ALA A 61 -4.27 -10.13 15.44
CA ALA A 61 -5.50 -10.87 15.72
C ALA A 61 -6.33 -11.10 14.45
N VAL A 62 -7.01 -12.25 14.35
CA VAL A 62 -7.95 -12.50 13.24
C VAL A 62 -9.16 -11.57 13.30
N SER A 63 -9.64 -11.28 14.52
CA SER A 63 -10.69 -10.30 14.77
C SER A 63 -10.38 -9.50 16.03
N HIS A 64 -10.67 -8.20 15.97
CA HIS A 64 -10.60 -7.29 17.11
C HIS A 64 -11.96 -7.11 17.81
N PHE A 65 -13.05 -7.40 17.09
CA PHE A 65 -14.41 -7.10 17.56
C PHE A 65 -15.25 -8.35 17.87
N ASP A 66 -14.85 -9.53 17.38
CA ASP A 66 -15.48 -10.80 17.70
C ASP A 66 -14.65 -11.59 18.72
N ALA A 67 -15.00 -11.47 19.99
CA ALA A 67 -14.35 -12.17 21.10
C ALA A 67 -14.43 -13.71 21.02
N SER A 68 -15.35 -14.26 20.22
CA SER A 68 -15.44 -15.71 19.98
C SER A 68 -14.43 -16.20 18.95
N THR A 69 -13.88 -15.29 18.14
CA THR A 69 -12.83 -15.59 17.19
C THR A 69 -11.49 -15.60 17.90
N HIS A 70 -10.84 -16.76 17.88
CA HIS A 70 -9.50 -16.94 18.43
C HIS A 70 -8.48 -17.13 17.32
N GLY A 71 -7.26 -16.67 17.57
CA GLY A 71 -6.14 -16.89 16.68
C GLY A 71 -5.52 -15.60 16.17
N THR A 72 -4.40 -15.78 15.49
CA THR A 72 -3.60 -14.68 14.96
C THR A 72 -3.04 -15.06 13.60
N PHE A 73 -2.78 -14.08 12.76
CA PHE A 73 -2.05 -14.23 11.52
C PHE A 73 -0.77 -13.41 11.52
N LYS A 74 0.08 -13.64 10.53
CA LYS A 74 1.28 -12.85 10.31
C LYS A 74 0.97 -11.75 9.32
N GLN A 75 1.04 -10.50 9.75
CA GLN A 75 0.90 -9.33 8.90
C GLN A 75 2.30 -8.89 8.45
N LEU A 76 2.55 -8.90 7.15
CA LEU A 76 3.82 -8.53 6.54
C LEU A 76 4.05 -7.01 6.67
N TYR A 77 5.27 -6.63 7.02
CA TYR A 77 5.72 -5.25 6.94
C TYR A 77 7.20 -5.16 6.60
N PHE A 78 7.61 -3.98 6.13
CA PHE A 78 9.01 -3.64 5.87
C PHE A 78 9.38 -2.34 6.60
N VAL A 79 10.65 -2.19 6.95
CA VAL A 79 11.19 -1.04 7.68
C VAL A 79 12.35 -0.44 6.91
N ASN A 80 12.19 0.82 6.47
CA ASN A 80 13.22 1.59 5.79
C ASN A 80 13.82 2.65 6.72
N PRO A 81 15.04 2.41 7.24
CA PRO A 81 15.73 3.34 8.12
C PRO A 81 16.58 4.38 7.39
N ALA A 82 16.58 4.44 6.04
CA ALA A 82 17.53 5.23 5.25
C ALA A 82 17.65 6.71 5.66
N TYR A 83 16.57 7.31 6.19
CA TYR A 83 16.53 8.71 6.62
C TYR A 83 16.34 8.90 8.12
N TYR A 84 16.21 7.82 8.88
CA TYR A 84 15.87 7.88 10.29
C TYR A 84 17.04 8.48 11.10
N LYS A 85 16.71 9.39 12.02
CA LYS A 85 17.62 9.85 13.07
C LYS A 85 16.98 9.61 14.43
N PRO A 86 17.78 9.36 15.49
CA PRO A 86 17.24 9.18 16.85
C PRO A 86 16.27 10.31 17.24
N GLY A 87 15.06 9.94 17.65
CA GLY A 87 13.99 10.88 18.00
C GLY A 87 13.12 11.34 16.83
N GLY A 88 13.39 10.89 15.61
CA GLY A 88 12.54 11.13 14.44
C GLY A 88 11.21 10.37 14.50
N PRO A 89 10.17 10.82 13.77
CA PRO A 89 8.86 10.17 13.75
C PRO A 89 8.88 8.85 12.97
N ILE A 90 7.90 7.99 13.24
CA ILE A 90 7.58 6.86 12.38
C ILE A 90 6.58 7.33 11.32
N ILE A 91 6.90 7.12 10.06
CA ILE A 91 6.01 7.35 8.92
C ILE A 91 5.43 5.99 8.52
N LEU A 92 4.19 5.74 8.92
CA LEU A 92 3.47 4.50 8.60
C LEU A 92 2.73 4.66 7.26
N TYR A 93 3.11 3.87 6.26
CA TYR A 93 2.39 3.72 5.01
C TYR A 93 1.62 2.40 5.03
N ILE A 94 0.30 2.51 4.86
CA ILE A 94 -0.60 1.37 4.72
C ILE A 94 -0.71 1.06 3.22
N ALA A 95 -0.27 -0.13 2.81
CA ALA A 95 -0.40 -0.56 1.43
C ALA A 95 -1.88 -0.66 1.01
N GLY A 96 -2.16 -0.38 -0.26
CA GLY A 96 -3.51 -0.47 -0.82
C GLY A 96 -3.97 -1.91 -1.06
N GLU A 97 -4.91 -2.09 -1.99
CA GLU A 97 -5.54 -3.38 -2.29
C GLU A 97 -4.68 -4.31 -3.17
N GLY A 98 -3.47 -4.62 -2.71
CA GLY A 98 -2.53 -5.48 -3.43
C GLY A 98 -1.43 -6.07 -2.54
N PRO A 99 -0.76 -7.14 -3.01
CA PRO A 99 0.38 -7.70 -2.31
C PRO A 99 1.53 -6.70 -2.27
N LEU A 100 2.26 -6.67 -1.15
CA LEU A 100 3.60 -6.11 -1.15
C LEU A 100 4.54 -7.02 -1.95
N SER A 101 5.44 -6.38 -2.67
CA SER A 101 6.49 -7.02 -3.44
C SER A 101 7.44 -7.73 -2.48
N PRO A 102 7.83 -8.98 -2.77
CA PRO A 102 8.67 -9.77 -1.87
C PRO A 102 10.02 -9.14 -1.53
N ASP A 103 10.52 -8.26 -2.40
CA ASP A 103 11.78 -7.53 -2.25
C ASP A 103 11.64 -6.18 -1.51
N GLY A 104 10.42 -5.82 -1.10
CA GLY A 104 10.11 -4.55 -0.46
C GLY A 104 10.12 -3.34 -1.39
N SER A 105 10.19 -3.54 -2.72
CA SER A 105 10.29 -2.42 -3.69
C SER A 105 9.10 -1.46 -3.68
N ASP A 106 7.96 -1.82 -3.07
CA ASP A 106 6.84 -0.91 -2.83
C ASP A 106 7.17 0.24 -1.87
N ILE A 107 8.21 0.08 -1.04
CA ILE A 107 8.79 1.19 -0.29
C ILE A 107 9.27 2.28 -1.22
N ASP A 108 9.90 1.94 -2.34
CA ASP A 108 10.34 2.91 -3.34
C ASP A 108 9.18 3.47 -4.18
N ALA A 109 8.10 2.70 -4.36
CA ALA A 109 6.89 3.14 -5.06
C ALA A 109 6.13 4.21 -4.26
N GLY A 110 6.23 4.17 -2.93
CA GLY A 110 5.78 5.21 -2.01
C GLY A 110 6.68 6.47 -2.03
N VAL A 111 6.96 7.04 -3.21
CA VAL A 111 7.89 8.18 -3.38
C VAL A 111 7.57 9.32 -2.41
N ILE A 112 6.28 9.64 -2.23
CA ILE A 112 5.87 10.70 -1.30
C ILE A 112 6.21 10.37 0.16
N PHE A 113 6.15 9.11 0.56
CA PHE A 113 6.47 8.68 1.93
C PHE A 113 7.98 8.66 2.18
N ASN A 114 8.78 8.37 1.15
CA ASN A 114 10.23 8.57 1.24
C ASN A 114 10.59 10.05 1.40
N ASP A 115 9.95 10.93 0.64
CA ASP A 115 10.17 12.38 0.77
C ASP A 115 9.75 12.89 2.15
N ILE A 116 8.61 12.42 2.67
CA ILE A 116 8.14 12.74 4.03
C ILE A 116 9.14 12.23 5.07
N ALA A 117 9.58 10.98 4.96
CA ALA A 117 10.58 10.41 5.87
C ALA A 117 11.89 11.21 5.83
N GLN A 118 12.38 11.55 4.63
CA GLN A 118 13.58 12.36 4.44
C GLN A 118 13.46 13.74 5.09
N GLN A 119 12.37 14.46 4.83
CA GLN A 119 12.15 15.81 5.36
C GLN A 119 12.02 15.84 6.88
N ASN A 120 11.52 14.76 7.48
CA ASN A 120 11.26 14.68 8.91
C ASN A 120 12.30 13.86 9.68
N SER A 121 13.36 13.39 9.02
CA SER A 121 14.32 12.43 9.60
C SER A 121 13.64 11.19 10.21
N GLY A 122 12.58 10.73 9.55
CA GLY A 122 11.68 9.70 10.03
C GLY A 122 12.05 8.29 9.57
N LEU A 123 11.51 7.30 10.29
CA LEU A 123 11.56 5.88 9.95
C LEU A 123 10.35 5.53 9.08
N LEU A 124 10.56 5.09 7.84
CA LEU A 124 9.46 4.65 6.99
C LEU A 124 9.13 3.18 7.28
N VAL A 125 7.87 2.90 7.58
CA VAL A 125 7.36 1.55 7.79
C VAL A 125 6.21 1.32 6.82
N VAL A 126 6.24 0.20 6.10
CA VAL A 126 5.19 -0.16 5.14
C VAL A 126 4.52 -1.43 5.60
N LEU A 127 3.21 -1.37 5.82
CA LEU A 127 2.40 -2.45 6.36
C LEU A 127 1.46 -2.98 5.29
N GLU A 128 1.47 -4.30 5.08
CA GLU A 128 0.53 -4.96 4.17
C GLU A 128 -0.86 -5.02 4.79
N HIS A 129 -1.86 -4.66 3.99
CA HIS A 129 -3.25 -4.70 4.42
C HIS A 129 -3.72 -6.14 4.61
N ARG A 130 -4.53 -6.42 5.64
CA ARG A 130 -5.16 -7.75 5.83
C ARG A 130 -5.90 -8.19 4.55
N TYR A 131 -5.88 -9.49 4.26
CA TYR A 131 -6.43 -10.14 3.06
C TYR A 131 -5.68 -9.91 1.75
N TYR A 132 -4.56 -9.19 1.76
CA TYR A 132 -3.70 -9.02 0.60
C TYR A 132 -2.36 -9.71 0.79
N GLY A 133 -1.74 -10.09 -0.34
CA GLY A 133 -0.45 -10.77 -0.36
C GLY A 133 -0.39 -11.99 0.55
N VAL A 134 0.50 -11.94 1.52
CA VAL A 134 0.73 -13.05 2.47
C VAL A 134 0.04 -12.80 3.82
N SER A 135 -0.56 -11.62 4.01
CA SER A 135 -1.23 -11.17 5.24
C SER A 135 -2.67 -11.67 5.34
N ILE A 136 -2.84 -12.99 5.36
CA ILE A 136 -4.16 -13.64 5.24
C ILE A 136 -4.62 -14.21 6.61
N PRO A 137 -5.76 -13.74 7.17
CA PRO A 137 -6.24 -14.20 8.47
C PRO A 137 -7.04 -15.51 8.45
N VAL A 138 -7.39 -16.02 7.27
CA VAL A 138 -8.33 -17.13 7.05
C VAL A 138 -7.78 -18.16 6.07
N PRO A 139 -8.25 -19.42 6.12
CA PRO A 139 -7.74 -20.48 5.24
C PRO A 139 -8.19 -20.34 3.78
N ASP A 140 -9.31 -19.67 3.52
CA ASP A 140 -9.87 -19.46 2.19
C ASP A 140 -10.71 -18.17 2.11
N PHE A 141 -11.14 -17.80 0.90
CA PHE A 141 -11.95 -16.60 0.63
C PHE A 141 -13.44 -16.91 0.39
N THR A 142 -13.98 -17.93 1.06
CA THR A 142 -15.43 -18.13 1.08
C THR A 142 -16.12 -16.94 1.78
N THR A 143 -17.39 -16.68 1.44
CA THR A 143 -18.15 -15.56 2.01
C THR A 143 -18.12 -15.50 3.54
N PRO A 144 -18.26 -16.62 4.30
CA PRO A 144 -18.13 -16.60 5.75
C PRO A 144 -16.75 -16.15 6.23
N ASN A 145 -15.68 -16.51 5.52
CA ASN A 145 -14.30 -16.16 5.87
C ASN A 145 -13.92 -14.73 5.47
N LEU A 146 -14.72 -14.06 4.63
CA LEU A 146 -14.55 -12.64 4.31
C LEU A 146 -15.18 -11.71 5.35
N ARG A 147 -15.83 -12.24 6.40
CA ARG A 147 -16.47 -11.42 7.44
C ARG A 147 -15.52 -10.50 8.22
N TYR A 148 -14.21 -10.79 8.24
CA TYR A 148 -13.20 -9.94 8.89
C TYR A 148 -12.50 -8.99 7.90
N LEU A 149 -12.92 -8.97 6.63
CA LEU A 149 -12.48 -7.97 5.66
C LEU A 149 -13.37 -6.74 5.79
N THR A 150 -13.19 -5.99 6.88
CA THR A 150 -13.89 -4.73 7.14
C THR A 150 -12.89 -3.62 7.43
N ILE A 151 -13.35 -2.37 7.32
CA ILE A 151 -12.52 -1.19 7.58
C ILE A 151 -12.18 -1.12 9.07
N GLU A 152 -13.12 -1.42 9.95
CA GLU A 152 -12.95 -1.37 11.40
C GLU A 152 -11.84 -2.30 11.86
N GLU A 153 -11.90 -3.54 11.37
CA GLU A 153 -10.90 -4.57 11.58
C GLU A 153 -9.51 -4.15 11.08
N ALA A 154 -9.41 -3.57 9.88
CA ALA A 154 -8.15 -3.07 9.34
C ALA A 154 -7.60 -1.86 10.12
N VAL A 155 -8.46 -0.94 10.55
CA VAL A 155 -8.06 0.23 11.35
C VAL A 155 -7.49 -0.21 12.70
N GLU A 156 -8.10 -1.21 13.33
CA GLU A 156 -7.60 -1.74 14.60
C GLU A 156 -6.30 -2.57 14.41
N ASP A 157 -6.08 -3.15 13.22
CA ASP A 157 -4.75 -3.68 12.88
C ASP A 157 -3.69 -2.58 12.93
N PHE A 158 -3.98 -1.42 12.34
CA PHE A 158 -3.03 -0.31 12.31
C PHE A 158 -2.77 0.24 13.71
N ASN A 159 -3.82 0.33 14.54
CA ASN A 159 -3.70 0.79 15.92
C ASN A 159 -2.84 -0.16 16.76
N THR A 160 -3.17 -1.45 16.76
CA THR A 160 -2.43 -2.47 17.50
C THR A 160 -0.99 -2.61 17.00
N PHE A 161 -0.78 -2.56 15.69
CA PHE A 161 0.55 -2.51 15.09
C PHE A 161 1.33 -1.30 15.59
N ALA A 162 0.80 -0.09 15.46
CA ALA A 162 1.49 1.15 15.84
C ALA A 162 1.87 1.20 17.33
N GLN A 163 1.08 0.58 18.21
CA GLN A 163 1.34 0.55 19.65
C GLN A 163 2.37 -0.51 20.07
N ASN A 164 2.46 -1.62 19.33
CA ASN A 164 3.15 -2.82 19.83
C ASN A 164 4.25 -3.36 18.91
N VAL A 165 4.37 -2.86 17.69
CA VAL A 165 5.38 -3.37 16.76
C VAL A 165 6.78 -3.17 17.35
N PRO A 166 7.56 -4.26 17.55
CA PRO A 166 8.94 -4.12 17.99
C PRO A 166 9.77 -3.66 16.80
N LEU A 167 9.91 -2.35 16.64
CA LEU A 167 10.84 -1.78 15.70
C LEU A 167 12.24 -1.92 16.31
N LEU A 168 12.83 -3.10 16.14
CA LEU A 168 14.25 -3.34 16.37
C LEU A 168 15.04 -2.57 15.31
N VAL A 169 14.98 -1.24 15.36
CA VAL A 169 16.07 -0.46 14.81
C VAL A 169 17.18 -0.65 15.83
N ASP A 170 18.14 -1.52 15.52
CA ASP A 170 19.43 -1.51 16.19
C ASP A 170 20.09 -0.17 15.89
N ILE A 171 19.66 0.86 16.62
CA ILE A 171 20.15 2.24 16.56
C ILE A 171 21.61 2.35 17.01
N ASN A 172 22.25 1.24 17.39
CA ASN A 172 23.63 1.20 17.87
C ASN A 172 24.54 0.21 17.13
N GLY A 173 24.07 -0.48 16.09
CA GLY A 173 24.92 -1.33 15.23
C GLY A 173 25.73 -2.37 16.00
N LYS A 174 25.12 -3.13 16.91
CA LYS A 174 25.79 -4.24 17.60
C LYS A 174 24.98 -5.52 17.45
N LYS A 175 25.46 -6.36 16.52
CA LYS A 175 25.40 -7.82 16.65
C LYS A 175 26.21 -8.27 17.86
#